data_AF-A0AAV5AGN1-F1
#
_entry.id   AF-A0AAV5AGN1-F1
#
_cell.length_a   1.000
_cell.length_b   1.000
_cell.length_c   1.000
_cell.angle_alpha   90.00
_cell.angle_beta   90.00
_cell.angle_gamma   90.00
#
_symmetry.space_group_name_H-M   'P 1'
#
loop_
_entity.id
_entity.type
_entity.pdbx_description
1 polymer ?
#
loop_
_entity_poly.entity_id
_entity_poly.type
_entity_poly.pdbx_seq_one_letter_code
_entity_poly.pdbx_strand_id
1 'polypeptide(L)'
;MSHERLVMIQQDIHPGNFLIDPETGQVTILDFSGVSSLPETFASYTLYAYRNDFAKSISKIWEIKRRENLVAMSEARIINFMSGGGDFGLDKDGFPKKKKA
;
A
#
# COMPACT_ATOMS: atom_id res chain seq x y z
N MET A 1 -12.44 -2.64 -21.32
CA MET A 1 -12.07 -3.06 -19.94
C MET A 1 -11.24 -4.32 -20.06
N SER A 2 -10.11 -4.43 -19.35
CA SER A 2 -9.34 -5.68 -19.34
C SER A 2 -10.18 -6.79 -18.69
N HIS A 3 -10.11 -8.02 -19.19
CA HIS A 3 -10.78 -9.19 -18.60
C HIS A 3 -10.01 -9.71 -17.37
N GLU A 4 -9.47 -8.78 -16.59
CA GLU A 4 -8.55 -9.08 -15.51
C GLU A 4 -9.33 -9.44 -14.25
N ARG A 5 -8.80 -10.41 -13.48
CA ARG A 5 -9.43 -10.80 -12.21
C ARG A 5 -9.34 -9.64 -11.23
N LEU A 6 -10.46 -9.35 -10.56
CA LEU A 6 -10.46 -8.49 -9.38
C LEU A 6 -10.04 -9.31 -8.16
N VAL A 7 -9.16 -8.75 -7.36
CA VAL A 7 -8.68 -9.35 -6.12
C VAL A 7 -8.87 -8.35 -4.98
N MET A 8 -9.28 -8.88 -3.82
CA MET A 8 -9.30 -8.09 -2.59
C MET A 8 -7.87 -7.92 -2.10
N ILE A 9 -7.50 -6.67 -1.81
CA ILE A 9 -6.18 -6.30 -1.35
C ILE A 9 -6.30 -5.55 -0.02
N GLN A 10 -5.35 -5.80 0.85
CA GLN A 10 -5.11 -4.97 2.02
C GLN A 10 -3.92 -4.06 1.72
N GLN A 11 -4.13 -2.74 1.77
CA GLN A 11 -3.05 -1.80 1.43
C GLN A 11 -2.02 -1.67 2.54
N ASP A 12 -2.42 -1.79 3.81
CA ASP A 12 -1.54 -1.51 4.94
C ASP A 12 -0.92 -2.78 5.55
N ILE A 13 -0.05 -3.42 4.77
CA ILE A 13 0.67 -4.63 5.17
C ILE A 13 1.84 -4.24 6.09
N HIS A 14 1.57 -4.13 7.39
CA HIS A 14 2.58 -3.89 8.43
C HIS A 14 2.48 -4.89 9.58
N PRO A 15 3.57 -5.24 10.30
CA PRO A 15 3.54 -6.25 11.36
C PRO A 15 2.48 -6.00 12.44
N GLY A 16 2.26 -4.74 12.84
CA GLY A 16 1.25 -4.38 13.84
C GLY A 16 -0.22 -4.67 13.46
N ASN A 17 -0.50 -5.00 12.18
CA ASN A 17 -1.83 -5.37 11.70
C ASN A 17 -2.02 -6.89 11.68
N PHE A 18 -1.10 -7.65 12.26
CA PHE A 18 -1.18 -9.10 12.36
C PHE A 18 -1.04 -9.52 13.82
N LEU A 19 -2.04 -10.24 14.32
CA LEU A 19 -1.93 -11.00 15.57
C LEU A 19 -1.63 -12.45 15.22
N ILE A 20 -0.68 -13.04 15.92
CA ILE A 20 -0.34 -14.46 15.78
C ILE A 20 -0.55 -15.09 17.15
N ASP A 21 -1.46 -16.05 17.23
CA ASP A 21 -1.60 -16.89 18.41
C ASP A 21 -0.36 -17.79 18.53
N PRO A 22 0.42 -17.70 19.63
CA PRO A 22 1.65 -18.47 19.79
C PRO A 22 1.41 -19.97 20.01
N GLU A 23 0.22 -20.37 20.45
CA GLU A 23 -0.12 -21.78 20.73
C GLU A 23 -0.65 -22.48 19.48
N THR A 24 -1.53 -21.79 18.72
CA THR A 24 -2.20 -22.38 17.55
C THR A 24 -1.57 -21.99 16.22
N GLY A 25 -0.77 -20.92 16.19
CA GLY A 25 -0.26 -20.33 14.97
C GLY A 25 -1.32 -19.58 14.15
N GLN A 26 -2.54 -19.39 14.68
CA GLN A 26 -3.60 -18.70 13.97
C GLN A 26 -3.21 -17.23 13.74
N VAL A 27 -3.31 -16.78 12.49
CA VAL A 27 -3.05 -15.39 12.10
C VAL A 27 -4.37 -14.64 11.95
N THR A 28 -4.51 -13.52 12.66
CA THR A 28 -5.61 -12.59 12.53
C THR A 28 -5.12 -11.29 11.92
N ILE A 29 -5.78 -10.83 10.85
CA ILE A 29 -5.51 -9.54 10.21
C ILE A 29 -6.40 -8.47 10.85
N LEU A 30 -5.80 -7.34 11.20
CA LEU A 30 -6.45 -6.17 11.77
C LEU A 30 -6.49 -5.00 10.76
N ASP A 31 -7.22 -3.96 11.13
CA ASP A 31 -7.35 -2.68 10.40
C ASP A 31 -7.76 -2.82 8.93
N PHE A 32 -9.05 -3.03 8.69
CA PHE A 32 -9.60 -3.20 7.34
C PHE A 32 -9.86 -1.87 6.61
N SER A 33 -9.45 -0.72 7.15
CA SER A 33 -9.73 0.59 6.56
C SER A 33 -9.10 0.77 5.17
N GLY A 34 -8.01 0.05 4.89
CA GLY A 34 -7.31 0.02 3.61
C GLY A 34 -7.72 -1.11 2.66
N VAL A 35 -8.80 -1.85 2.93
CA VAL A 35 -9.21 -2.95 2.05
C VAL A 35 -9.97 -2.44 0.83
N SER A 36 -9.58 -2.93 -0.35
CA SER A 36 -10.21 -2.57 -1.63
C SER A 36 -10.16 -3.73 -2.63
N SER A 37 -10.96 -3.64 -3.70
CA SER A 37 -10.89 -4.58 -4.82
C SER A 37 -10.23 -3.91 -6.02
N LEU A 38 -9.12 -4.45 -6.50
CA LEU A 38 -8.39 -3.94 -7.66
C LEU A 38 -8.10 -5.07 -8.67
N PRO A 39 -7.80 -4.74 -9.94
CA PRO A 39 -7.28 -5.72 -10.89
C PRO A 39 -6.00 -6.40 -10.36
N GLU A 40 -5.83 -7.68 -10.63
CA GLU A 40 -4.74 -8.53 -10.10
C GLU A 40 -3.33 -7.93 -10.27
N THR A 41 -3.06 -7.25 -11.37
CA THR A 41 -1.79 -6.55 -11.65
C THR A 41 -1.50 -5.43 -10.67
N PHE A 42 -2.52 -4.86 -10.05
CA PHE A 42 -2.40 -3.83 -9.02
C PHE A 42 -2.12 -4.43 -7.64
N ALA A 43 -2.35 -5.73 -7.41
CA ALA A 43 -2.07 -6.35 -6.12
C ALA A 43 -0.60 -6.29 -5.72
N SER A 44 0.31 -6.33 -6.70
CA SER A 44 1.75 -6.15 -6.44
C SER A 44 2.05 -4.80 -5.77
N TYR A 45 1.22 -3.77 -5.99
CA TYR A 45 1.40 -2.45 -5.41
C TYR A 45 1.39 -2.46 -3.90
N THR A 46 0.48 -3.18 -3.25
CA THR A 46 0.39 -3.16 -1.78
C THR A 46 1.64 -3.70 -1.11
N LEU A 47 2.32 -4.65 -1.74
CA LEU A 47 3.55 -5.24 -1.22
C LEU A 47 4.81 -4.43 -1.53
N TYR A 48 4.82 -3.68 -2.64
CA TYR A 48 5.99 -2.92 -3.09
C TYR A 48 5.93 -1.41 -2.81
N ALA A 49 4.76 -0.85 -2.51
CA ALA A 49 4.57 0.57 -2.25
C ALA A 49 5.17 1.01 -0.90
N TYR A 50 5.17 0.11 0.09
CA TYR A 50 5.70 0.40 1.40
C TYR A 50 7.16 -0.07 1.48
N ARG A 51 8.05 0.84 1.87
CA ARG A 51 9.47 0.52 2.11
C ARG A 51 9.68 -0.23 3.44
N ASN A 52 8.77 -1.13 3.81
CA ASN A 52 8.91 -1.96 5.00
C ASN A 52 9.45 -3.35 4.60
N ASP A 53 10.29 -3.94 5.45
CA ASP A 53 10.94 -5.22 5.13
C ASP A 53 10.01 -6.43 5.30
N PHE A 54 8.90 -6.24 6.02
CA PHE A 54 7.86 -7.24 6.22
C PHE A 54 7.11 -7.56 4.92
N ALA A 55 6.55 -6.55 4.26
CA ALA A 55 5.87 -6.65 2.97
C ALA A 55 6.82 -7.14 1.87
N LYS A 56 8.10 -6.70 1.88
CA LYS A 56 9.12 -7.25 0.98
C LYS A 56 9.33 -8.75 1.20
N SER A 57 9.40 -9.20 2.46
CA SER A 57 9.54 -10.63 2.78
C SER A 57 8.36 -11.44 2.29
N ILE A 58 7.13 -10.95 2.47
CA ILE A 58 5.92 -11.58 1.94
C ILE A 58 5.99 -11.68 0.40
N SER A 59 6.38 -10.62 -0.29
CA SER A 59 6.49 -10.64 -1.76
C SER A 59 7.47 -11.69 -2.28
N LYS A 60 8.56 -11.96 -1.54
CA LYS A 60 9.54 -12.99 -1.86
C LYS A 60 8.98 -14.40 -1.66
N ILE A 61 8.32 -14.65 -0.52
CA ILE A 61 7.73 -15.96 -0.20
C ILE A 61 6.64 -16.32 -1.20
N TRP A 62 5.84 -15.34 -1.63
CA TRP A 62 4.71 -15.55 -2.53
C TRP A 62 5.07 -15.39 -4.02
N GLU A 63 6.36 -15.16 -4.32
CA GLU A 63 6.88 -14.98 -5.68
C GLU A 63 6.11 -13.92 -6.51
N ILE A 64 5.51 -12.93 -5.84
CA ILE A 64 4.72 -11.90 -6.51
C ILE A 64 5.69 -10.98 -7.25
N LYS A 65 5.64 -11.00 -8.57
CA LYS A 65 6.55 -10.20 -9.39
C LYS A 65 6.22 -8.71 -9.29
N ARG A 66 7.28 -7.91 -9.19
CA ARG A 66 7.23 -6.46 -9.38
C ARG A 66 6.65 -6.15 -10.77
N ARG A 67 5.61 -5.32 -10.84
CA ARG A 67 4.95 -4.92 -12.10
C ARG A 67 5.38 -3.51 -12.53
N GLU A 68 5.27 -3.23 -13.81
CA GLU A 68 5.70 -1.94 -14.40
C GLU A 68 4.84 -0.75 -13.94
N ASN A 69 3.56 -1.00 -13.66
CA ASN A 69 2.60 0.01 -13.16
C ASN A 69 2.95 0.53 -11.75
N LEU A 70 3.88 -0.08 -11.02
CA LEU A 70 4.23 0.34 -9.66
C LEU A 70 4.75 1.76 -9.57
N VAL A 71 5.51 2.22 -10.56
CA VAL A 71 6.03 3.59 -10.57
C VAL A 71 4.87 4.57 -10.70
N ALA A 72 4.03 4.40 -11.72
CA ALA A 72 2.85 5.23 -11.92
C ALA A 72 1.90 5.24 -10.70
N MET A 73 1.69 4.07 -10.08
CA MET A 73 0.87 3.95 -8.87
C MET A 73 1.49 4.64 -7.65
N SER A 74 2.81 4.62 -7.52
CA SER A 74 3.51 5.31 -6.43
C SER A 74 3.34 6.82 -6.57
N GLU A 75 3.50 7.36 -7.78
CA GLU A 75 3.26 8.78 -8.09
C GLU A 75 1.80 9.18 -7.81
N ALA A 76 0.84 8.38 -8.31
CA ALA A 76 -0.57 8.64 -8.09
C ALA A 76 -0.95 8.67 -6.60
N ARG A 77 -0.37 7.78 -5.78
CA ARG A 77 -0.57 7.80 -4.32
C ARG A 77 0.00 9.05 -3.67
N ILE A 78 1.18 9.52 -4.10
CA ILE A 78 1.76 10.76 -3.55
C ILE A 78 0.80 11.92 -3.82
N ILE A 79 0.28 12.03 -5.04
CA ILE A 79 -0.72 13.05 -5.41
C ILE A 79 -1.98 12.91 -4.56
N ASN A 80 -2.52 11.69 -4.39
CA ASN A 80 -3.70 11.45 -3.58
C ASN A 80 -3.48 11.82 -2.09
N PHE A 81 -2.33 11.46 -1.53
CA PHE A 81 -1.96 11.80 -0.14
C PHE A 81 -1.85 13.31 0.05
N MET A 82 -1.20 14.00 -0.90
CA MET A 82 -1.12 15.45 -0.93
C MET A 82 -2.50 16.10 -1.03
N SER A 83 -3.42 15.52 -1.79
CA SER A 83 -4.81 16.01 -1.94
C SER A 83 -5.60 15.96 -0.62
N GLY A 84 -5.28 15.04 0.28
CA GLY A 84 -5.95 14.91 1.59
C GLY A 84 -5.75 16.13 2.52
N GLY A 85 -4.70 16.93 2.31
CA GLY A 85 -4.47 18.18 3.04
C GLY A 85 -5.19 19.40 2.47
N GLY A 86 -5.85 19.26 1.31
CA GLY A 86 -6.51 20.35 0.58
C GLY A 86 -5.56 21.35 -0.11
N ASP A 87 -4.25 21.25 0.16
CA ASP A 87 -3.22 22.18 -0.31
C ASP A 87 -2.10 21.50 -1.10
N PHE A 88 -2.24 20.19 -1.37
CA PHE A 88 -1.21 19.38 -2.02
C PHE A 88 0.16 19.38 -1.31
N GLY A 89 0.21 19.68 0.00
CA GLY A 89 1.46 19.87 0.72
C GLY A 89 2.21 21.15 0.34
N LEU A 90 1.54 22.10 -0.33
CA LEU A 90 2.08 23.40 -0.76
C LEU A 90 1.63 24.51 0.18
N ASP A 91 2.46 25.53 0.39
CA ASP A 91 2.10 26.76 1.07
C ASP A 91 1.28 27.70 0.18
N LYS A 92 0.89 28.85 0.73
CA LYS A 92 0.07 29.85 0.03
C LYS A 92 0.73 30.42 -1.24
N ASP A 93 2.05 30.28 -1.36
CA ASP A 93 2.85 30.80 -2.46
C ASP A 93 3.20 29.67 -3.47
N GLY A 94 2.72 28.44 -3.22
CA GLY A 94 2.92 27.28 -4.10
C GLY A 94 4.21 26.50 -3.82
N PHE A 95 4.94 26.78 -2.74
CA PHE A 95 6.16 26.06 -2.38
C PHE A 95 5.89 24.89 -1.42
N PRO A 96 6.71 23.82 -1.41
CA PRO A 96 6.53 22.72 -0.47
C PRO A 96 6.58 23.17 1.00
N LYS A 97 5.57 22.78 1.80
CA LYS A 97 5.56 23.04 3.24
C LYS A 97 6.74 22.34 3.93
N LYS A 98 7.41 23.01 4.87
CA LYS A 98 8.45 22.38 5.71
C LYS A 98 7.82 21.22 6.50
N LYS A 99 8.41 20.03 6.39
CA LYS A 99 8.03 18.88 7.23
C LYS A 99 8.25 19.25 8.69
N LYS A 100 7.22 19.13 9.53
CA LYS A 100 7.39 19.17 10.98
C LYS A 100 8.18 17.92 11.39
N ALA A 101 9.24 18.14 12.17
CA ALA A 101 10.05 17.08 12.77
C ALA A 101 9.24 16.29 13.82
#